data_AF-A0A096M2N4-F1
#
_entry.id   AF-A0A096M2N4-F1
#
_cell.length_a   1.000
_cell.length_b   1.000
_cell.length_c   1.000
_cell.angle_alpha   90.00
_cell.angle_beta   90.00
_cell.angle_gamma   90.00
#
_symmetry.space_group_name_H-M   'P 1'
#
loop_
_entity.id
_entity.type
_entity.pdbx_description
1 polymer ?
#
loop_
_entity_poly.entity_id
_entity_poly.type
_entity_poly.pdbx_seq_one_letter_code
_entity_poly.pdbx_strand_id
1 'polypeptide(L)'
;ILSSLAPRTLSAYLSSWNQLKSFLAIYILPIPSFDISTICLFITYSHVVLKIRSSTIQSYLSGINFFFKLSAGTSCPSFFNFYINMLIKIYILSRCILTLCSGYLSNLIDRILEDIFLKAFFCFLRYSEFAPTSPTHNPLIHPSLSDLSIHSYDTLIFNLRRSKTDQFAISCPIYLFRLNSFLSPYEPIQNYVQSRFAANASPHNLLFISDSGKLASRSWFSLHFCQVLLKSGISPDHYSIHS
;
A
#
# COMPACT_ATOMS: atom_id res chain seq x y z
N ILE A 1 -8.17 -29.61 -19.51
CA ILE A 1 -7.84 -28.37 -18.75
C ILE A 1 -8.56 -28.31 -17.40
N LEU A 2 -9.87 -28.60 -17.32
CA LEU A 2 -10.56 -28.62 -16.01
C LEU A 2 -10.16 -29.82 -15.13
N SER A 3 -9.89 -30.98 -15.74
CA SER A 3 -9.41 -32.19 -15.08
C SER A 3 -7.95 -32.14 -14.61
N SER A 4 -7.18 -31.14 -15.05
CA SER A 4 -5.78 -30.94 -14.65
C SER A 4 -5.62 -30.03 -13.43
N LEU A 5 -6.72 -29.48 -12.90
CA LEU A 5 -6.72 -28.70 -11.66
C LEU A 5 -7.06 -29.58 -10.47
N ALA A 6 -6.44 -29.31 -9.32
CA ALA A 6 -6.82 -29.95 -8.07
C ALA A 6 -8.32 -29.70 -7.79
N PRO A 7 -9.09 -30.72 -7.33
CA PRO A 7 -10.54 -30.59 -7.14
C PRO A 7 -10.95 -29.43 -6.23
N ARG A 8 -10.15 -29.16 -5.18
CA ARG A 8 -10.35 -28.04 -4.26
C ARG A 8 -10.19 -26.68 -4.95
N THR A 9 -9.19 -26.54 -5.81
CA THR A 9 -8.95 -25.29 -6.57
C THR A 9 -10.06 -25.05 -7.58
N LEU A 10 -10.53 -26.11 -8.26
CA LEU A 10 -11.65 -26.01 -9.19
C LEU A 10 -12.95 -25.59 -8.48
N SER A 11 -13.23 -26.16 -7.30
CA SER A 11 -14.38 -25.77 -6.48
C SER A 11 -14.32 -24.30 -6.05
N ALA A 12 -13.15 -23.81 -5.64
CA ALA A 12 -12.94 -22.41 -5.29
C ALA A 12 -13.18 -21.48 -6.49
N TYR A 13 -12.68 -21.84 -7.67
CA TYR A 13 -12.88 -21.06 -8.88
C TYR A 13 -14.35 -21.05 -9.32
N LEU A 14 -15.03 -22.19 -9.28
CA LEU A 14 -16.47 -22.25 -9.57
C LEU A 14 -17.27 -21.38 -8.60
N SER A 15 -16.90 -21.37 -7.32
CA SER A 15 -17.51 -20.49 -6.32
C SER A 15 -17.32 -19.02 -6.69
N SER A 16 -16.10 -18.62 -7.09
CA SER A 16 -15.83 -17.25 -7.54
C SER A 16 -16.63 -16.84 -8.78
N TRP A 17 -16.80 -17.76 -9.72
CA TRP A 17 -17.56 -17.53 -10.95
C TRP A 17 -19.04 -17.36 -10.66
N ASN A 18 -19.58 -18.19 -9.77
CA ASN A 18 -20.96 -18.07 -9.31
C ASN A 18 -21.19 -16.76 -8.55
N GLN A 19 -20.20 -16.32 -7.76
CA GLN A 19 -20.28 -15.04 -7.06
C GLN A 19 -20.30 -13.85 -8.04
N LEU A 20 -19.44 -13.87 -9.06
CA LEU A 20 -19.45 -12.86 -10.12
C LEU A 20 -20.78 -12.84 -10.86
N LYS A 21 -21.30 -13.99 -11.28
CA LYS A 21 -22.61 -14.07 -11.95
C LYS A 21 -23.74 -13.51 -11.09
N SER A 22 -23.73 -13.82 -9.79
CA SER A 22 -24.74 -13.31 -8.84
C SER A 22 -24.65 -11.79 -8.73
N PHE A 23 -23.43 -11.24 -8.66
CA PHE A 23 -23.21 -9.80 -8.69
C PHE A 23 -23.69 -9.16 -9.99
N LEU A 24 -23.32 -9.69 -11.16
CA LEU A 24 -23.76 -9.16 -12.45
C LEU A 24 -25.30 -9.17 -12.58
N ALA A 25 -25.95 -10.21 -12.06
CA ALA A 25 -27.41 -10.30 -12.03
C ALA A 25 -28.05 -9.24 -11.12
N ILE A 26 -27.48 -9.00 -9.92
CA ILE A 26 -27.99 -7.98 -8.98
C ILE A 26 -27.91 -6.58 -9.58
N TYR A 27 -26.83 -6.27 -10.31
CA TYR A 27 -26.60 -4.95 -10.88
C TYR A 27 -27.04 -4.81 -12.36
N ILE A 28 -27.73 -5.82 -12.90
CA ILE A 28 -28.25 -5.86 -14.28
C ILE A 28 -27.14 -5.53 -15.30
N LEU A 29 -25.95 -6.09 -15.07
CA LEU A 29 -24.80 -5.94 -15.96
C LEU A 29 -24.76 -7.08 -16.99
N PRO A 30 -24.26 -6.84 -18.21
CA PRO A 30 -24.18 -7.87 -19.24
C PRO A 30 -23.28 -9.03 -18.81
N ILE A 31 -23.67 -10.26 -19.14
CA ILE A 31 -22.91 -11.47 -18.80
C ILE A 31 -22.27 -12.04 -20.08
N PRO A 32 -20.94 -12.28 -20.12
CA PRO A 32 -19.95 -11.92 -19.10
C PRO A 32 -19.34 -10.53 -19.37
N SER A 33 -19.38 -9.62 -18.38
CA SER A 33 -18.62 -8.37 -18.42
C SER A 33 -17.35 -8.48 -17.59
N PHE A 34 -16.23 -8.11 -18.21
CA PHE A 34 -14.88 -8.18 -17.65
C PHE A 34 -14.12 -6.86 -17.79
N ASP A 35 -14.84 -5.78 -18.10
CA ASP A 35 -14.26 -4.45 -18.12
C ASP A 35 -13.81 -4.03 -16.72
N ILE A 36 -12.88 -3.06 -16.69
CA ILE A 36 -12.24 -2.59 -15.45
C ILE A 36 -13.29 -2.06 -14.47
N SER A 37 -14.30 -1.34 -14.96
CA SER A 37 -15.34 -0.73 -14.12
C SER A 37 -16.17 -1.82 -13.43
N THR A 38 -16.60 -2.85 -14.17
CA THR A 38 -17.30 -4.01 -13.61
C THR A 38 -16.45 -4.71 -12.55
N ILE A 39 -15.18 -4.98 -12.82
CA ILE A 39 -14.32 -5.70 -11.85
C ILE A 39 -14.04 -4.85 -10.61
N CYS A 40 -13.80 -3.56 -10.75
CA CYS A 40 -13.66 -2.63 -9.61
C CYS A 40 -14.93 -2.59 -8.76
N LEU A 41 -16.10 -2.54 -9.40
CA LEU A 41 -17.39 -2.56 -8.70
C LEU A 41 -17.60 -3.90 -7.99
N PHE A 42 -17.23 -5.01 -8.61
CA PHE A 42 -17.29 -6.35 -8.00
C PHE A 42 -16.38 -6.47 -6.78
N ILE A 43 -15.14 -5.97 -6.86
CA ILE A 43 -14.20 -5.95 -5.73
C ILE A 43 -14.78 -5.11 -4.59
N THR A 44 -15.28 -3.91 -4.91
CA THR A 44 -15.87 -2.99 -3.93
C THR A 44 -17.10 -3.61 -3.28
N TYR A 45 -18.01 -4.19 -4.05
CA TYR A 45 -19.19 -4.90 -3.55
C TYR A 45 -18.80 -6.08 -2.64
N SER A 46 -17.85 -6.90 -3.07
CA SER A 46 -17.40 -8.06 -2.32
C SER A 46 -16.78 -7.66 -0.97
N HIS A 47 -16.05 -6.55 -0.93
CA HIS A 47 -15.43 -6.04 0.28
C HIS A 47 -16.44 -5.32 1.18
N VAL A 48 -17.23 -4.38 0.64
CA VAL A 48 -18.10 -3.48 1.41
C VAL A 48 -19.42 -4.14 1.80
N VAL A 49 -20.08 -4.82 0.86
CA VAL A 49 -21.42 -5.39 1.07
C VAL A 49 -21.31 -6.81 1.62
N LEU A 50 -20.50 -7.66 0.98
CA LEU A 50 -20.39 -9.06 1.39
C LEU A 50 -19.40 -9.30 2.54
N LYS A 51 -18.60 -8.29 2.90
CA LYS A 51 -17.58 -8.36 3.96
C LYS A 51 -16.61 -9.54 3.78
N ILE A 52 -16.32 -9.89 2.52
CA ILE A 52 -15.41 -10.98 2.18
C ILE A 52 -13.97 -10.51 2.43
N ARG A 53 -13.15 -11.37 3.02
CA ARG A 53 -11.73 -11.11 3.25
C ARG A 53 -11.00 -10.94 1.92
N SER A 54 -10.06 -10.00 1.83
CA SER A 54 -9.41 -9.74 0.55
C SER A 54 -8.52 -10.87 0.04
N SER A 55 -8.01 -11.76 0.90
CA SER A 55 -7.35 -12.98 0.45
C SER A 55 -8.30 -13.89 -0.35
N THR A 56 -9.57 -13.94 0.06
CA THR A 56 -10.64 -14.62 -0.68
C THR A 56 -11.01 -13.86 -1.95
N ILE A 57 -11.05 -12.52 -1.91
CA ILE A 57 -11.28 -11.71 -3.12
C ILE A 57 -10.16 -11.94 -4.15
N GLN A 58 -8.88 -12.00 -3.75
CA GLN A 58 -7.77 -12.33 -4.65
C GLN A 58 -7.91 -13.74 -5.26
N SER A 59 -8.36 -14.72 -4.46
CA SER A 59 -8.69 -16.05 -4.96
C SER A 59 -9.84 -16.01 -5.97
N TYR A 60 -10.85 -15.16 -5.72
CA TYR A 60 -11.95 -14.96 -6.66
C TYR A 60 -11.48 -14.32 -7.96
N LEU A 61 -10.66 -13.28 -7.89
CA LEU A 61 -10.07 -12.64 -9.06
C LEU A 61 -9.22 -13.62 -9.88
N SER A 62 -8.50 -14.51 -9.22
CA SER A 62 -7.72 -15.58 -9.87
C SER A 62 -8.62 -16.60 -10.58
N GLY A 63 -9.73 -17.01 -9.96
CA GLY A 63 -10.72 -17.90 -10.56
C GLY A 63 -11.45 -17.25 -11.74
N ILE A 64 -11.84 -15.98 -11.62
CA ILE A 64 -12.46 -15.21 -12.69
C ILE A 64 -11.50 -15.06 -13.89
N ASN A 65 -10.24 -14.72 -13.64
CA ASN A 65 -9.22 -14.64 -14.69
C ASN A 65 -8.96 -16.00 -15.35
N PHE A 66 -9.04 -17.10 -14.59
CA PHE A 66 -8.95 -18.45 -15.15
C PHE A 66 -10.11 -18.75 -16.11
N PHE A 67 -11.35 -18.44 -15.75
CA PHE A 67 -12.51 -18.62 -16.66
C PHE A 67 -12.43 -17.71 -17.88
N PHE A 68 -11.98 -16.47 -17.71
CA PHE A 68 -11.71 -15.59 -18.84
C PHE A 68 -10.65 -16.18 -19.79
N LYS A 69 -9.57 -16.71 -19.23
CA LYS A 69 -8.50 -17.34 -20.02
C LYS A 69 -8.99 -18.58 -20.78
N LEU A 70 -9.92 -19.33 -20.20
CA LEU A 70 -10.58 -20.44 -20.90
C LEU A 70 -11.46 -19.96 -22.06
N SER A 71 -12.17 -18.84 -21.92
CA SER A 71 -13.07 -18.33 -22.97
C SER A 71 -12.35 -17.54 -24.07
N ALA A 72 -11.36 -16.73 -23.72
CA ALA A 72 -10.70 -15.78 -24.63
C ALA A 72 -9.29 -16.22 -25.06
N GLY A 73 -8.79 -17.34 -24.52
CA GLY A 73 -7.43 -17.86 -24.80
C GLY A 73 -6.28 -17.03 -24.19
N THR A 74 -6.57 -15.90 -23.57
CA THR A 74 -5.59 -14.95 -23.01
C THR A 74 -5.99 -14.50 -21.62
N SER A 75 -5.04 -14.03 -20.80
CA SER A 75 -5.36 -13.45 -19.49
C SER A 75 -6.13 -12.14 -19.64
N CYS A 76 -7.06 -11.86 -18.74
CA CYS A 76 -7.88 -10.65 -18.83
C CYS A 76 -7.01 -9.39 -18.56
N PRO A 77 -6.95 -8.43 -19.52
CA PRO A 77 -6.10 -7.26 -19.41
C PRO A 77 -6.50 -6.35 -18.23
N SER A 78 -7.77 -6.40 -17.83
CA SER A 78 -8.30 -5.65 -16.69
C SER A 78 -7.62 -6.02 -15.36
N PHE A 79 -7.14 -7.25 -15.18
CA PHE A 79 -6.44 -7.66 -13.95
C PHE A 79 -4.99 -7.16 -13.86
N PHE A 80 -4.41 -6.73 -14.98
CA PHE A 80 -3.14 -6.00 -15.01
C PHE A 80 -3.33 -4.49 -14.89
N ASN A 81 -4.57 -4.03 -14.72
CA ASN A 81 -4.88 -2.63 -14.70
C ASN A 81 -4.45 -1.97 -13.37
N PHE A 82 -3.91 -0.75 -13.51
CA PHE A 82 -3.45 0.09 -12.41
C PHE A 82 -4.48 0.25 -11.28
N TYR A 83 -5.77 0.39 -11.61
CA TYR A 83 -6.83 0.60 -10.60
C TYR A 83 -7.05 -0.61 -9.69
N ILE A 84 -7.02 -1.83 -10.22
CA ILE A 84 -7.14 -3.04 -9.41
C ILE A 84 -5.92 -3.21 -8.51
N ASN A 85 -4.73 -2.94 -9.03
CA ASN A 85 -3.50 -2.95 -8.24
C ASN A 85 -3.56 -1.92 -7.10
N MET A 86 -4.10 -0.72 -7.36
CA MET A 86 -4.32 0.30 -6.33
C MET A 86 -5.33 -0.15 -5.26
N LEU A 87 -6.42 -0.82 -5.64
CA LEU A 87 -7.40 -1.37 -4.70
C LEU A 87 -6.81 -2.49 -3.82
N ILE A 88 -5.91 -3.32 -4.36
CA ILE A 88 -5.21 -4.32 -3.57
C ILE A 88 -4.23 -3.64 -2.60
N LYS A 89 -3.47 -2.65 -3.07
CA LYS A 89 -2.50 -1.90 -2.26
C LYS A 89 -3.17 -1.14 -1.12
N ILE A 90 -4.32 -0.50 -1.35
CA ILE A 90 -5.04 0.22 -0.29
C ILE A 90 -5.57 -0.75 0.78
N TYR A 91 -6.01 -1.95 0.39
CA TYR A 91 -6.36 -2.98 1.36
C TYR A 91 -5.16 -3.41 2.20
N ILE A 92 -4.01 -3.70 1.57
CA ILE A 92 -2.79 -4.10 2.30
C ILE A 92 -2.38 -2.99 3.26
N LEU A 93 -2.32 -1.74 2.77
CA LEU A 93 -2.05 -0.57 3.58
C LEU A 93 -2.99 -0.52 4.79
N SER A 94 -4.30 -0.66 4.58
CA SER A 94 -5.30 -0.64 5.66
C SER A 94 -5.03 -1.67 6.75
N ARG A 95 -4.61 -2.89 6.38
CA ARG A 95 -4.29 -3.95 7.33
C ARG A 95 -3.00 -3.66 8.08
N CYS A 96 -1.99 -3.15 7.40
CA CYS A 96 -0.73 -2.74 8.01
C CYS A 96 -0.94 -1.61 9.01
N ILE A 97 -1.66 -0.55 8.61
CA ILE A 97 -1.93 0.61 9.48
C ILE A 97 -2.72 0.18 10.72
N LEU A 98 -3.78 -0.62 10.57
CA LEU A 98 -4.52 -1.16 11.71
C LEU A 98 -3.63 -1.97 12.67
N THR A 99 -2.69 -2.75 12.13
CA THR A 99 -1.73 -3.52 12.94
C THR A 99 -0.80 -2.59 13.73
N LEU A 100 -0.31 -1.52 13.11
CA LEU A 100 0.53 -0.52 13.77
C LEU A 100 -0.26 0.25 14.85
N CYS A 101 -1.49 0.69 14.56
CA CYS A 101 -2.36 1.35 15.53
C CYS A 101 -2.70 0.45 16.73
N SER A 102 -2.75 -0.87 16.53
CA SER A 102 -3.00 -1.84 17.61
C SER A 102 -1.76 -2.16 18.47
N GLY A 103 -0.58 -1.64 18.09
CA GLY A 103 0.69 -1.90 18.76
C GLY A 103 1.46 -3.06 18.13
N TYR A 104 2.46 -2.73 17.30
CA TYR A 104 3.32 -3.72 16.64
C TYR A 104 4.58 -4.03 17.46
N LEU A 105 5.38 -3.02 17.79
CA LEU A 105 6.64 -3.20 18.52
C LEU A 105 6.87 -2.13 19.59
N SER A 106 6.84 -0.85 19.20
CA SER A 106 6.95 0.28 20.12
C SER A 106 6.28 1.51 19.52
N ASN A 107 5.80 2.42 20.35
CA ASN A 107 5.12 3.63 19.87
C ASN A 107 5.97 4.46 18.90
N LEU A 108 7.31 4.48 19.04
CA LEU A 108 8.19 5.18 18.11
C LEU A 108 8.25 4.45 16.75
N ILE A 109 8.48 3.15 16.75
CA ILE A 109 8.60 2.36 15.52
C ILE A 109 7.28 2.27 14.78
N ASP A 110 6.18 2.12 15.53
CA ASP A 110 4.85 2.02 14.95
C ASP A 110 4.51 3.32 14.19
N ARG A 111 4.81 4.49 14.78
CA ARG A 111 4.66 5.80 14.12
C ARG A 111 5.58 6.00 12.92
N ILE A 112 6.83 5.51 13.00
CA ILE A 112 7.79 5.59 11.89
C ILE A 112 7.28 4.75 10.70
N LEU A 113 6.84 3.52 10.95
CA LEU A 113 6.34 2.64 9.91
C LEU A 113 5.01 3.15 9.34
N GLU A 114 4.15 3.72 10.19
CA GLU A 114 2.88 4.34 9.77
C GLU A 114 3.14 5.50 8.82
N ASP A 115 4.04 6.42 9.19
CA ASP A 115 4.49 7.52 8.33
C ASP A 115 5.07 6.98 7.00
N ILE A 116 6.00 6.02 7.06
CA ILE A 116 6.63 5.44 5.86
C ILE A 116 5.58 4.81 4.94
N PHE A 117 4.64 4.02 5.46
CA PHE A 117 3.63 3.35 4.63
C PHE A 117 2.66 4.32 3.98
N LEU A 118 2.22 5.34 4.73
CA LEU A 118 1.32 6.37 4.21
C LEU A 118 2.03 7.20 3.14
N LYS A 119 3.27 7.65 3.37
CA LYS A 119 4.05 8.36 2.35
C LYS A 119 4.35 7.51 1.13
N ALA A 120 4.77 6.26 1.31
CA ALA A 120 5.05 5.36 0.18
C ALA A 120 3.80 5.17 -0.70
N PHE A 121 2.62 5.04 -0.09
CA PHE A 121 1.37 4.88 -0.82
C PHE A 121 0.86 6.18 -1.46
N PHE A 122 0.70 7.26 -0.68
CA PHE A 122 0.07 8.49 -1.16
C PHE A 122 1.01 9.37 -2.01
N CYS A 123 2.31 9.34 -1.74
CA CYS A 123 3.30 10.05 -2.54
C CYS A 123 3.90 9.17 -3.65
N PHE A 124 3.50 7.90 -3.77
CA PHE A 124 4.04 6.92 -4.71
C PHE A 124 5.57 6.78 -4.64
N LEU A 125 6.13 6.92 -3.43
CA LEU A 125 7.58 6.93 -3.24
C LEU A 125 8.16 5.52 -3.21
N ARG A 126 9.31 5.37 -3.83
CA ARG A 126 10.17 4.18 -3.67
C ARG A 126 10.94 4.29 -2.38
N TYR A 127 11.29 3.14 -1.80
CA TYR A 127 12.14 3.09 -0.60
C TYR A 127 13.41 3.96 -0.69
N SER A 128 14.09 3.96 -1.84
CA SER A 128 15.31 4.75 -2.05
C SER A 128 15.10 6.27 -2.07
N GLU A 129 13.86 6.74 -2.17
CA GLU A 129 13.51 8.17 -2.24
C GLU A 129 13.31 8.78 -0.84
N PHE A 130 13.03 7.95 0.17
CA PHE A 130 12.90 8.40 1.56
C PHE A 130 13.85 7.73 2.54
N ALA A 131 14.52 6.65 2.14
CA ALA A 131 15.53 6.00 2.93
C ALA A 131 16.93 6.17 2.31
N PRO A 132 17.93 6.49 3.13
CA PRO A 132 19.30 6.66 2.67
C PRO A 132 19.87 5.37 2.08
N THR A 133 20.52 5.51 0.92
CA THR A 133 21.22 4.43 0.22
C THR A 133 22.68 4.25 0.68
N SER A 134 23.19 5.20 1.48
CA SER A 134 24.53 5.20 2.05
C SER A 134 24.45 5.06 3.58
N PRO A 135 25.42 4.38 4.23
CA PRO A 135 25.49 4.31 5.70
C PRO A 135 25.76 5.67 6.36
N THR A 136 26.23 6.67 5.60
CA THR A 136 26.48 8.02 6.09
C THR A 136 25.30 8.95 5.81
N HIS A 137 24.89 9.70 6.85
CA HIS A 137 23.88 10.74 6.69
C HIS A 137 24.47 11.89 5.86
N ASN A 138 23.91 12.15 4.69
CA ASN A 138 24.14 13.35 3.92
C ASN A 138 22.84 14.18 3.90
N PRO A 139 22.75 15.27 4.67
CA PRO A 139 21.55 16.11 4.74
C PRO A 139 21.23 16.84 3.44
N LEU A 140 22.10 16.81 2.42
CA LEU A 140 21.81 17.35 1.08
C LEU A 140 21.04 16.37 0.20
N ILE A 141 21.19 15.07 0.47
CA ILE A 141 20.65 14.00 -0.38
C ILE A 141 19.47 13.29 0.30
N HIS A 142 19.55 13.11 1.61
CA HIS A 142 18.56 12.34 2.37
C HIS A 142 17.47 13.25 2.92
N PRO A 143 16.21 12.78 2.94
CA PRO A 143 15.14 13.56 3.52
C PRO A 143 15.34 13.80 5.00
N SER A 144 14.98 15.01 5.39
CA SER A 144 15.13 15.59 6.72
C SER A 144 13.78 16.01 7.26
N LEU A 145 13.72 16.34 8.56
CA LEU A 145 12.51 16.88 9.16
C LEU A 145 12.10 18.22 8.53
N SER A 146 13.05 19.04 8.07
CA SER A 146 12.78 20.30 7.37
C SER A 146 12.12 20.15 6.00
N ASP A 147 12.10 18.94 5.43
CA ASP A 147 11.44 18.69 4.15
C ASP A 147 9.92 18.54 4.30
N LEU A 148 9.41 18.53 5.53
CA LEU A 148 7.99 18.56 5.83
C LEU A 148 7.58 19.93 6.34
N SER A 149 6.54 20.49 5.72
CA SER A 149 5.93 21.73 6.18
C SER A 149 4.41 21.64 6.14
N ILE A 150 3.77 22.42 7.00
CA ILE A 150 2.32 22.58 7.01
C ILE A 150 1.98 23.68 6.02
N HIS A 151 1.16 23.37 5.01
CA HIS A 151 0.67 24.36 4.05
C HIS A 151 -0.63 25.01 4.53
N SER A 152 -1.54 24.19 5.06
CA SER A 152 -2.86 24.59 5.55
C SER A 152 -3.33 23.64 6.65
N TYR A 153 -4.53 23.89 7.20
CA TYR A 153 -5.15 23.05 8.23
C TYR A 153 -5.47 21.61 7.76
N ASP A 154 -5.43 21.37 6.45
CA ASP A 154 -5.76 20.10 5.81
C ASP A 154 -4.67 19.60 4.85
N THR A 155 -3.56 20.33 4.68
CA THR A 155 -2.53 19.99 3.70
C THR A 155 -1.11 20.08 4.28
N LEU A 156 -0.34 19.01 4.12
CA LEU A 156 1.11 18.96 4.33
C LEU A 156 1.84 19.01 2.98
N ILE A 157 3.04 19.60 2.98
CA ILE A 157 3.97 19.52 1.85
C ILE A 157 5.15 18.66 2.27
N PHE A 158 5.48 17.67 1.44
CA PHE A 158 6.71 16.92 1.51
C PHE A 158 7.59 17.26 0.31
N ASN A 159 8.72 17.93 0.56
CA ASN A 159 9.68 18.31 -0.48
C ASN A 159 10.61 17.15 -0.79
N LEU A 160 10.32 16.43 -1.88
CA LEU A 160 11.17 15.36 -2.36
C LEU A 160 12.40 15.93 -3.04
N ARG A 161 13.57 15.76 -2.43
CA ARG A 161 14.83 16.33 -2.95
C ARG A 161 15.44 15.59 -4.14
N ARG A 162 15.13 14.30 -4.29
CA ARG A 162 15.70 13.49 -5.37
C ARG A 162 14.76 12.35 -5.76
N SER A 163 14.51 12.23 -7.05
CA SER A 163 13.93 11.05 -7.68
C SER A 163 14.94 10.43 -8.64
N LYS A 164 14.85 9.12 -8.90
CA LYS A 164 15.69 8.47 -9.93
C LYS A 164 15.50 9.06 -11.32
N THR A 165 14.33 9.62 -11.60
CA THR A 165 14.00 10.24 -12.91
C THR A 165 14.30 11.73 -12.96
N ASP A 166 14.70 12.32 -11.84
CA ASP A 166 15.02 13.73 -11.75
C ASP A 166 16.51 13.95 -12.09
N GLN A 167 16.77 14.17 -13.37
CA GLN A 167 18.11 14.47 -13.89
C GLN A 167 18.60 15.86 -13.46
N PHE A 168 17.69 16.75 -13.03
CA PHE A 168 17.98 18.14 -12.71
C PHE A 168 18.08 18.43 -11.21
N ALA A 169 17.80 17.42 -10.36
CA ALA A 169 17.82 17.52 -8.89
C ALA A 169 16.96 18.69 -8.35
N ILE A 170 15.83 18.95 -9.00
CA ILE A 170 14.89 19.99 -8.59
C ILE A 170 13.95 19.39 -7.56
N SER A 171 13.94 19.96 -6.36
CA SER A 171 13.03 19.53 -5.30
C SER A 171 11.57 19.59 -5.78
N CYS A 172 10.86 18.47 -5.68
CA CYS A 172 9.47 18.35 -6.08
C CYS A 172 8.57 18.39 -4.84
N PRO A 173 7.72 19.42 -4.65
CA PRO A 173 6.76 19.44 -3.56
C PRO A 173 5.64 18.44 -3.82
N ILE A 174 5.42 17.53 -2.88
CA ILE A 174 4.31 16.58 -2.89
C ILE A 174 3.30 17.00 -1.84
N TYR A 175 2.05 17.17 -2.25
CA TYR A 175 0.96 17.58 -1.37
C TYR A 175 0.26 16.36 -0.79
N LEU A 176 0.14 16.35 0.54
CA LEU A 176 -0.53 15.31 1.31
C LEU A 176 -1.75 15.91 1.99
N PHE A 177 -2.92 15.41 1.62
CA PHE A 177 -4.20 15.94 2.09
C PHE A 177 -4.72 15.14 3.28
N ARG A 178 -5.37 15.85 4.20
CA ARG A 178 -6.16 15.29 5.29
C ARG A 178 -7.39 14.59 4.72
N LEU A 179 -7.62 13.36 5.16
CA LEU A 179 -8.75 12.55 4.73
C LEU A 179 -9.70 12.27 5.89
N ASN A 180 -10.99 12.09 5.60
CA ASN A 180 -11.98 11.62 6.58
C ASN A 180 -11.92 10.09 6.73
N SER A 181 -10.74 9.56 7.04
CA SER A 181 -10.46 8.13 7.16
C SER A 181 -9.27 7.90 8.09
N PHE A 182 -9.20 6.73 8.73
CA PHE A 182 -8.01 6.32 9.50
C PHE A 182 -6.75 6.16 8.62
N LEU A 183 -6.93 6.10 7.29
CA LEU A 183 -5.84 6.13 6.32
C LEU A 183 -5.37 7.56 5.98
N SER A 184 -5.84 8.59 6.71
CA SER A 184 -5.38 9.97 6.52
C SER A 184 -3.86 10.04 6.75
N PRO A 185 -3.07 10.52 5.76
CA PRO A 185 -1.64 10.73 5.96
C PRO A 185 -1.35 11.94 6.86
N TYR A 186 -2.28 12.89 7.00
CA TYR A 186 -2.02 14.17 7.65
C TYR A 186 -1.64 14.03 9.13
N GLU A 187 -2.52 13.45 9.95
CA GLU A 187 -2.33 13.35 11.40
C GLU A 187 -1.13 12.48 11.78
N PRO A 188 -0.96 11.25 11.25
CA PRO A 188 0.15 10.40 11.66
C PRO A 188 1.52 11.02 11.35
N ILE A 189 1.66 11.61 10.16
CA ILE A 189 2.91 12.26 9.72
C ILE A 189 3.20 13.48 10.60
N GLN A 190 2.19 14.33 10.84
CA GLN A 190 2.33 15.50 11.71
C GLN A 190 2.71 15.09 13.14
N ASN A 191 2.02 14.11 13.72
CA ASN A 191 2.26 13.61 15.07
C ASN A 191 3.67 13.03 15.22
N TYR A 192 4.15 12.31 14.21
CA TYR A 192 5.52 11.80 14.19
C TYR A 192 6.55 12.94 14.20
N VAL A 193 6.42 13.91 13.29
CA VAL A 193 7.34 15.06 13.23
C VAL A 193 7.32 15.87 14.52
N GLN A 194 6.14 16.15 15.08
CA GLN A 194 6.02 16.84 16.36
C GLN A 194 6.70 16.07 17.50
N SER A 195 6.55 14.74 17.53
CA SER A 195 7.23 13.91 18.55
C SER A 195 8.75 13.95 18.42
N ARG A 196 9.29 14.06 17.20
CA ARG A 196 10.73 14.22 16.96
C ARG A 196 11.23 15.58 17.46
N PHE A 197 10.49 16.66 17.21
CA PHE A 197 10.85 17.98 17.72
C PHE A 197 10.73 18.08 19.25
N ALA A 198 9.70 17.46 19.85
CA ALA A 198 9.57 17.35 21.30
C ALA A 198 10.74 16.60 21.95
N ALA A 199 11.36 15.67 21.21
CA ALA A 199 12.59 14.98 21.60
C ALA A 199 13.89 15.74 21.23
N ASN A 200 13.81 17.06 21.00
CA ASN A 200 14.93 17.94 20.65
C ASN A 200 15.68 17.58 19.36
N ALA A 201 15.01 16.95 18.38
CA ALA A 201 15.62 16.74 17.08
C ALA A 201 15.81 18.07 16.33
N SER A 202 16.97 18.24 15.68
CA SER A 202 17.21 19.37 14.78
C SER A 202 16.46 19.18 13.45
N PRO A 203 15.99 20.26 12.78
CA PRO A 203 15.33 20.18 11.48
C PRO A 203 16.14 19.46 10.40
N HIS A 204 17.48 19.48 10.50
CA HIS A 204 18.39 18.83 9.56
C HIS A 204 18.65 17.35 9.87
N ASN A 205 18.09 16.84 10.97
CA ASN A 205 18.17 15.42 11.28
C ASN A 205 17.38 14.59 10.27
N LEU A 206 17.80 13.34 10.12
CA LEU A 206 17.13 12.34 9.30
C LEU A 206 15.63 12.27 9.62
N LEU A 207 14.84 12.22 8.56
CA LEU A 207 13.40 12.02 8.66
C LEU A 207 13.07 10.71 9.40
N PHE A 208 13.74 9.61 9.07
CA PHE A 208 13.51 8.30 9.70
C PHE A 208 14.75 7.77 10.43
N ILE A 209 14.52 7.22 11.62
CA ILE A 209 15.55 6.62 12.49
C ILE A 209 15.13 5.20 12.88
N SER A 210 16.09 4.37 13.25
CA SER A 210 15.90 3.02 13.80
C SER A 210 15.73 3.07 15.32
N ASP A 211 15.48 1.90 15.93
CA ASP A 211 15.36 1.71 17.39
C ASP A 211 16.57 2.27 18.15
N SER A 212 17.75 2.19 17.53
CA SER A 212 19.01 2.67 18.11
C SER A 212 19.26 4.17 17.94
N GLY A 213 18.30 4.91 17.37
CA GLY A 213 18.45 6.32 17.00
C GLY A 213 19.33 6.55 15.76
N LYS A 214 19.90 5.49 15.18
CA LYS A 214 20.69 5.52 13.95
C LYS A 214 19.79 5.52 12.71
N LEU A 215 20.38 5.73 11.56
CA LEU A 215 19.75 5.66 10.25
C LEU A 215 18.94 4.37 10.02
N ALA A 216 17.68 4.50 9.61
CA ALA A 216 16.81 3.37 9.25
C ALA A 216 17.29 2.75 7.91
N SER A 217 17.97 1.62 7.99
CA SER A 217 18.55 0.95 6.83
C SER A 217 17.52 0.15 6.03
N ARG A 218 17.86 -0.22 4.79
CA ARG A 218 17.00 -1.08 3.96
C ARG A 218 16.69 -2.43 4.61
N SER A 219 17.68 -3.02 5.28
CA SER A 219 17.50 -4.29 6.00
C SER A 219 16.58 -4.11 7.20
N TRP A 220 16.73 -3.02 7.94
CA TRP A 220 15.85 -2.66 9.05
C TRP A 220 14.40 -2.53 8.57
N PHE A 221 14.15 -1.74 7.51
CA PHE A 221 12.80 -1.59 6.97
C PHE A 221 12.24 -2.91 6.43
N SER A 222 13.04 -3.67 5.67
CA SER A 222 12.61 -4.97 5.13
C SER A 222 12.14 -5.93 6.22
N LEU A 223 12.89 -5.98 7.33
CA LEU A 223 12.56 -6.83 8.47
C LEU A 223 11.23 -6.43 9.08
N HIS A 224 11.05 -5.15 9.38
CA HIS A 224 9.81 -4.64 9.97
C HIS A 224 8.62 -4.78 9.02
N PHE A 225 8.80 -4.50 7.72
CA PHE A 225 7.77 -4.67 6.70
C PHE A 225 7.25 -6.11 6.65
N CYS A 226 8.14 -7.10 6.56
CA CYS A 226 7.75 -8.52 6.57
C CYS A 226 7.03 -8.91 7.86
N GLN A 227 7.50 -8.43 9.02
CA GLN A 227 6.86 -8.73 10.30
C GLN A 227 5.47 -8.10 10.44
N VAL A 228 5.28 -6.86 9.97
CA VAL A 228 3.97 -6.21 9.96
C VAL A 228 3.01 -6.92 9.02
N LEU A 229 3.45 -7.36 7.84
CA LEU A 229 2.63 -8.18 6.94
C LEU A 229 2.18 -9.48 7.62
N LEU A 230 3.10 -10.20 8.26
CA LEU A 230 2.78 -11.43 8.99
C LEU A 230 1.74 -11.18 10.08
N LYS A 231 1.94 -10.16 10.92
CA LYS A 231 0.97 -9.78 11.97
C LYS A 231 -0.38 -9.32 11.39
N SER A 232 -0.37 -8.73 10.20
CA SER A 232 -1.58 -8.32 9.49
C SER A 232 -2.38 -9.50 8.91
N GLY A 233 -1.81 -10.72 8.94
CA GLY A 233 -2.37 -11.93 8.35
C GLY A 233 -2.09 -12.06 6.85
N ILE A 234 -1.03 -11.42 6.36
CA ILE A 234 -0.64 -11.37 4.95
C ILE A 234 0.71 -12.09 4.79
N SER A 235 0.81 -13.01 3.82
CA SER A 235 2.09 -13.67 3.54
C SER A 235 3.09 -12.68 2.93
N PRO A 236 4.30 -12.51 3.48
CA PRO A 236 5.34 -11.65 2.93
C PRO A 236 5.89 -12.14 1.58
N ASP A 237 5.78 -13.43 1.27
CA ASP A 237 6.42 -14.04 0.08
C ASP A 237 5.95 -13.43 -1.25
N HIS A 238 4.78 -12.81 -1.24
CA HIS A 238 4.18 -12.17 -2.41
C HIS A 238 4.51 -10.67 -2.54
N TYR A 239 5.23 -10.09 -1.57
CA TYR A 239 5.45 -8.66 -1.49
C TYR A 239 6.94 -8.33 -1.34
N SER A 240 7.34 -7.27 -2.02
CA SER A 240 8.69 -6.71 -1.89
C SER A 240 8.61 -5.31 -1.29
N ILE A 241 9.74 -4.75 -0.92
CA ILE A 241 9.87 -3.33 -0.49
C ILE A 241 9.39 -2.34 -1.57
N HIS A 242 9.22 -2.80 -2.83
CA HIS A 242 8.74 -1.99 -3.95
C HIS A 242 7.24 -2.17 -4.23
N SER A 243 6.54 -3.01 -3.45
CA SER A 243 5.12 -3.32 -3.62
C SER A 243 4.22 -2.17 -3.18
#